data_AF-A0A171B1K2-F1
#
_entry.id   AF-A0A171B1K2-F1
#
_cell.length_a   1.000
_cell.length_b   1.000
_cell.length_c   1.000
_cell.angle_alpha   90.00
_cell.angle_beta   90.00
_cell.angle_gamma   90.00
#
_symmetry.space_group_name_H-M   'P 1'
#
loop_
_entity.id
_entity.type
_entity.pdbx_description
1 polymer ?
#
loop_
_entity_poly.entity_id
_entity_poly.type
_entity_poly.pdbx_seq_one_letter_code
_entity_poly.pdbx_strand_id
1 'polypeptide(L)'
;GKDAAINFVELNRRMEYKCKITKEKPDPNGIPQNYHLGELPRYLKEKKKANLQSPKESGEPIPVNNERLVEQAPPVEDESHAGYVLLSDEERLEHLKMMNKHYEDLLLQFNQLPVRSDSLKAKQKRAELEKQLENMENSMKLFSRQKLYIKL
;
A
#
# COMPACT_ATOMS: atom_id res chain seq x y z
N GLY A 1 -7.87 -80.97 -19.23
CA GLY A 1 -9.29 -80.88 -18.86
C GLY A 1 -9.69 -79.43 -18.84
N LYS A 2 -10.52 -79.02 -19.81
CA LYS A 2 -11.28 -77.75 -19.92
C LYS A 2 -10.48 -76.45 -19.70
N ASP A 3 -9.88 -75.97 -20.78
CA ASP A 3 -9.50 -74.57 -20.93
C ASP A 3 -10.78 -73.72 -20.98
N ALA A 4 -11.17 -73.16 -19.83
CA ALA A 4 -12.32 -72.28 -19.75
C ALA A 4 -11.99 -70.98 -20.51
N ALA A 5 -12.50 -70.85 -21.73
CA ALA A 5 -12.41 -69.63 -22.52
C ALA A 5 -12.93 -68.45 -21.67
N ILE A 6 -12.05 -67.50 -21.38
CA ILE A 6 -12.37 -66.34 -20.56
C ILE A 6 -13.49 -65.57 -21.26
N ASN A 7 -14.64 -65.42 -20.61
CA ASN A 7 -15.72 -64.58 -21.11
C ASN A 7 -15.35 -63.11 -20.85
N PHE A 8 -14.76 -62.48 -21.86
CA PHE A 8 -14.35 -61.09 -21.79
C PHE A 8 -15.52 -60.12 -21.54
N VAL A 9 -16.75 -60.48 -21.91
CA VAL A 9 -17.94 -59.65 -21.65
C VAL A 9 -18.25 -59.59 -20.15
N GLU A 10 -18.24 -60.74 -19.47
CA GLU A 10 -18.44 -60.79 -18.01
C GLU A 10 -17.26 -60.20 -17.24
N LEU A 11 -16.04 -60.43 -17.71
CA LEU A 11 -14.83 -59.87 -17.11
C LEU A 11 -14.88 -58.34 -17.19
N ASN A 12 -15.18 -57.78 -18.35
CA ASN A 12 -15.27 -56.33 -18.56
C ASN A 12 -16.39 -55.71 -17.73
N ARG A 13 -17.58 -56.35 -17.70
CA ARG A 13 -18.70 -55.93 -16.85
C ARG A 13 -18.29 -55.86 -15.38
N ARG A 14 -17.54 -56.85 -14.88
CA ARG A 14 -17.08 -56.89 -13.48
C ARG A 14 -15.97 -55.88 -13.19
N MET A 15 -15.15 -55.54 -14.19
CA MET A 15 -14.07 -54.56 -14.07
C MET A 15 -14.60 -53.12 -14.03
N GLU A 16 -15.66 -52.79 -14.77
CA GLU A 16 -16.31 -51.47 -14.72
C GLU A 16 -16.76 -51.08 -13.30
N TYR A 17 -17.33 -52.03 -12.53
CA TYR A 17 -17.75 -51.76 -11.15
C TYR A 17 -16.59 -51.59 -10.15
N LYS A 18 -15.36 -52.01 -10.51
CA LYS A 18 -14.17 -51.89 -9.64
C LYS A 18 -13.39 -50.60 -9.87
N CYS A 19 -13.54 -49.94 -11.02
CA CYS A 19 -13.09 -48.57 -11.23
C CYS A 19 -14.01 -47.61 -10.47
N LYS A 20 -13.91 -47.59 -9.14
CA LYS A 20 -14.38 -46.45 -8.35
C LYS A 20 -13.63 -45.25 -8.90
N ILE A 21 -14.36 -44.30 -9.47
CA ILE A 21 -13.85 -42.99 -9.88
C ILE A 21 -13.07 -42.46 -8.68
N THR A 22 -11.74 -42.53 -8.73
CA THR A 22 -10.91 -41.88 -7.74
C THR A 22 -11.17 -40.41 -7.94
N LYS A 23 -11.72 -39.73 -6.93
CA LYS A 23 -11.94 -38.29 -6.97
C LYS A 23 -10.62 -37.65 -7.38
N GLU A 24 -10.56 -37.12 -8.60
CA GLU A 24 -9.38 -36.43 -9.08
C GLU A 24 -9.07 -35.32 -8.08
N LYS A 25 -7.79 -35.19 -7.71
CA LYS A 25 -7.40 -34.07 -6.85
C LYS A 25 -7.76 -32.79 -7.60
N PRO A 26 -8.38 -31.80 -6.93
CA PRO A 26 -8.71 -30.55 -7.59
C PRO A 26 -7.44 -29.96 -8.21
N ASP A 27 -7.57 -29.41 -9.41
CA ASP A 27 -6.48 -28.76 -10.14
C ASP A 27 -5.74 -27.80 -9.19
N PRO A 28 -4.40 -27.93 -9.02
CA PRO A 28 -3.62 -27.05 -8.16
C PRO A 28 -3.73 -25.57 -8.55
N ASN A 29 -4.07 -25.28 -9.82
CA ASN A 29 -4.28 -23.92 -10.33
C ASN A 29 -5.77 -23.54 -10.42
N GLY A 30 -6.67 -24.42 -9.99
CA GLY A 30 -8.11 -24.18 -9.96
C GLY A 30 -8.52 -23.22 -8.84
N ILE A 31 -9.69 -22.61 -9.00
CA ILE A 31 -10.30 -21.80 -7.94
C ILE A 31 -10.55 -22.70 -6.72
N PRO A 32 -10.11 -22.33 -5.51
CA PRO A 32 -10.32 -23.17 -4.34
C PRO A 32 -11.81 -23.29 -4.05
N GLN A 33 -12.24 -24.47 -3.59
CA GLN A 33 -13.64 -24.80 -3.37
C GLN A 33 -14.38 -23.86 -2.39
N ASN A 34 -13.63 -23.13 -1.55
CA ASN A 34 -14.14 -22.16 -0.57
C ASN A 34 -14.17 -20.71 -1.09
N TYR A 35 -13.89 -20.47 -2.38
CA TYR A 35 -14.01 -19.15 -2.98
C TYR A 35 -15.44 -18.91 -3.45
N HIS A 36 -16.05 -17.82 -2.97
CA HIS A 36 -17.35 -17.37 -3.41
C HIS A 36 -17.22 -15.93 -3.93
N LEU A 37 -17.70 -15.69 -5.15
CA LEU A 37 -17.65 -14.36 -5.76
C LEU A 37 -18.50 -13.39 -4.94
N GLY A 38 -17.94 -12.21 -4.64
CA GLY A 38 -18.60 -11.19 -3.83
C GLY A 38 -18.44 -11.38 -2.32
N GLU A 39 -17.83 -12.48 -1.86
CA GLU A 39 -17.49 -12.63 -0.45
C GLU A 39 -16.11 -12.03 -0.13
N LEU A 40 -16.06 -11.25 0.95
CA LEU A 40 -14.80 -10.77 1.51
C LEU A 40 -13.96 -11.96 2.01
N PRO A 41 -12.68 -12.05 1.63
CA PRO A 41 -11.74 -13.00 2.22
C PRO A 41 -11.79 -13.02 3.76
N ARG A 42 -11.62 -14.20 4.35
CA ARG A 42 -11.79 -14.44 5.80
C ARG A 42 -10.98 -13.46 6.66
N TYR A 43 -9.73 -13.20 6.26
CA TYR A 43 -8.82 -12.28 6.95
C TYR A 43 -9.34 -10.82 6.93
N LEU A 44 -10.07 -10.41 5.89
CA LEU A 44 -10.70 -9.08 5.84
C LEU A 44 -11.94 -9.01 6.72
N LYS A 45 -12.73 -10.09 6.81
CA LYS A 45 -13.87 -10.21 7.73
C LYS A 45 -13.40 -10.07 9.19
N GLU A 46 -12.31 -10.75 9.54
CA GLU A 46 -11.69 -10.69 10.88
C GLU A 46 -11.15 -9.30 11.20
N LYS A 47 -10.40 -8.70 10.27
CA LYS A 47 -9.88 -7.33 10.43
C LYS A 47 -10.99 -6.30 10.60
N LYS A 48 -12.09 -6.42 9.84
CA LYS A 48 -13.27 -5.55 9.98
C LYS A 48 -13.94 -5.75 11.34
N LYS A 49 -14.08 -7.00 11.81
CA LYS A 49 -14.67 -7.32 13.12
C LYS A 49 -13.82 -6.79 14.27
N ALA A 50 -12.50 -6.93 14.20
CA ALA A 50 -11.58 -6.38 15.21
C ALA A 50 -11.70 -4.86 15.30
N ASN A 51 -11.78 -4.18 14.15
CA ASN A 51 -11.97 -2.74 14.06
C ASN A 51 -13.36 -2.28 14.55
N LEU A 52 -14.38 -3.16 14.52
CA LEU A 52 -15.72 -2.91 15.06
C LEU A 52 -15.86 -3.26 16.55
N GLN A 53 -15.03 -4.16 17.08
CA GLN A 53 -15.05 -4.59 18.48
C GLN A 53 -14.28 -3.64 19.41
N SER A 54 -13.35 -2.83 18.87
CA SER A 54 -12.90 -1.60 19.53
C SER A 54 -14.07 -0.60 19.54
N PRO A 55 -14.42 0.03 20.69
CA PRO A 55 -15.59 0.90 20.78
C PRO A 55 -15.51 2.04 19.76
N LYS A 56 -16.41 2.01 18.77
CA LYS A 56 -16.63 3.13 17.85
C LYS A 56 -17.70 4.04 18.44
N GLU A 57 -17.28 5.15 19.04
CA GLU A 57 -18.17 6.31 19.22
C GLU A 57 -17.98 7.25 18.03
N SER A 58 -18.99 7.27 17.13
CA SER A 58 -19.28 8.25 16.05
C SER A 58 -18.19 8.53 14.99
N GLY A 59 -18.40 8.56 13.68
CA GLY A 59 -19.54 8.46 12.79
C GLY A 59 -19.04 8.64 11.33
N GLU A 60 -19.79 8.07 10.39
CA GLU A 60 -19.72 8.20 8.91
C GLU A 60 -18.67 7.41 8.09
N PRO A 61 -19.11 6.68 7.02
CA PRO A 61 -18.22 5.99 6.09
C PRO A 61 -17.95 6.82 4.83
N ILE A 62 -16.68 7.19 4.58
CA ILE A 62 -16.24 7.85 3.34
C ILE A 62 -15.92 6.77 2.28
N PRO A 63 -16.43 6.87 1.03
CA PRO A 63 -16.14 5.90 -0.02
C PRO A 63 -14.71 6.09 -0.54
N VAL A 64 -13.92 5.02 -0.47
CA VAL A 64 -12.54 4.95 -0.95
C VAL A 64 -12.52 4.78 -2.47
N ASN A 65 -12.17 5.85 -3.18
CA ASN A 65 -11.70 5.77 -4.56
C ASN A 65 -10.17 5.62 -4.56
N ASN A 66 -9.70 4.70 -5.41
CA ASN A 66 -8.32 4.25 -5.52
C ASN A 66 -7.39 5.33 -6.09
N GLU A 67 -6.75 6.15 -5.25
CA GLU A 67 -5.39 6.67 -5.47
C GLU A 67 -4.71 6.81 -4.11
N ARG A 68 -3.47 6.33 -3.98
CA ARG A 68 -2.67 6.37 -2.75
C ARG A 68 -2.31 7.82 -2.39
N LEU A 69 -3.26 8.54 -1.79
CA LEU A 69 -3.00 9.69 -0.94
C LEU A 69 -3.00 9.20 0.51
N VAL A 70 -1.83 9.18 1.13
CA VAL A 70 -1.73 9.22 2.60
C VAL A 70 -2.03 10.65 3.02
N GLU A 71 -3.28 11.05 2.86
CA GLU A 71 -3.80 12.33 3.30
C GLU A 71 -5.18 12.08 3.89
N GLN A 72 -5.37 12.53 5.13
CA GLN A 72 -6.62 12.63 5.88
C GLN A 72 -7.04 11.40 6.72
N ALA A 73 -6.50 11.35 7.94
CA ALA A 73 -7.33 11.33 9.14
C ALA A 73 -6.48 11.85 10.32
N PRO A 74 -7.01 12.70 11.22
CA PRO A 74 -6.37 12.88 12.52
C PRO A 74 -6.26 11.52 13.20
N PRO A 75 -5.22 11.23 13.99
CA PRO A 75 -5.20 10.01 14.77
C PRO A 75 -6.43 10.06 15.69
N VAL A 76 -7.31 9.09 15.50
CA VAL A 76 -8.40 8.78 16.42
C VAL A 76 -7.81 8.82 17.84
N GLU A 77 -8.47 9.56 18.72
CA GLU A 77 -8.15 9.70 20.14
C GLU A 77 -8.09 8.30 20.80
N ASP A 78 -6.96 7.62 20.69
CA ASP A 78 -6.76 6.26 21.20
C ASP A 78 -5.30 6.14 21.65
N GLU A 79 -4.94 6.77 22.78
CA GLU A 79 -3.67 6.62 23.54
C GLU A 79 -2.33 6.78 22.75
N SER A 80 -2.38 7.01 21.45
CA SER A 80 -1.25 7.05 20.50
C SER A 80 -0.75 8.48 20.27
N HIS A 81 -1.40 9.45 20.88
CA HIS A 81 -0.93 10.84 21.03
C HIS A 81 0.12 11.00 22.14
N ALA A 82 0.46 9.94 22.87
CA ALA A 82 1.56 9.95 23.83
C ALA A 82 2.90 10.15 23.09
N GLY A 83 3.37 11.41 23.08
CA GLY A 83 4.64 11.79 22.47
C GLY A 83 4.55 12.54 21.15
N TYR A 84 3.37 13.02 20.73
CA TYR A 84 3.25 13.98 19.61
C TYR A 84 2.65 15.30 20.09
N VAL A 85 3.22 16.42 19.66
CA VAL A 85 2.78 17.77 19.99
C VAL A 85 2.42 18.52 18.71
N LEU A 86 1.30 19.25 18.75
CA LEU A 86 0.90 20.14 17.67
C LEU A 86 1.88 21.32 17.62
N LEU A 87 2.53 21.53 16.47
CA LEU A 87 3.37 22.70 16.22
C LEU A 87 2.51 23.97 16.19
N SER A 88 2.95 25.03 16.86
CA SER A 88 2.23 26.30 16.85
C SER A 88 2.25 26.94 15.46
N ASP A 89 1.25 27.77 15.17
CA ASP A 89 1.17 28.48 13.89
C ASP A 89 2.33 29.47 13.71
N GLU A 90 2.82 30.08 14.78
CA GLU A 90 3.95 31.01 14.74
C GLU A 90 5.24 30.31 14.32
N GLU A 91 5.59 29.21 15.00
CA GLU A 91 6.78 28.39 14.68
C GLU A 91 6.68 27.79 13.27
N ARG A 92 5.48 27.35 12.88
CA ARG A 92 5.21 26.82 11.53
C ARG A 92 5.48 27.86 10.46
N LEU A 93 4.99 29.09 10.65
CA LEU A 93 5.19 30.19 9.71
C LEU A 93 6.66 30.64 9.67
N GLU A 94 7.35 30.62 10.80
CA GLU A 94 8.79 30.91 10.86
C GLU A 94 9.59 29.89 10.05
N HIS A 95 9.34 28.59 10.24
CA HIS A 95 9.97 27.53 9.44
C HIS A 95 9.69 27.71 7.94
N LEU A 96 8.44 28.02 7.58
CA LEU A 96 8.06 28.25 6.18
C LEU A 96 8.79 29.46 5.59
N LYS A 97 8.95 30.54 6.35
CA LYS A 97 9.73 31.73 5.94
C LYS A 97 11.21 31.40 5.75
N MET A 98 11.81 30.61 6.63
CA MET A 98 13.21 30.18 6.51
C MET A 98 13.41 29.28 5.28
N MET A 99 12.52 28.29 5.09
CA MET A 99 12.56 27.39 3.94
C MET A 99 12.41 28.14 2.62
N ASN A 100 11.47 29.10 2.53
CA ASN A 100 11.30 29.93 1.33
C ASN A 100 12.57 30.70 0.98
N LYS A 101 13.23 31.34 1.95
CA LYS A 101 14.49 32.05 1.69
C LYS A 101 15.57 31.10 1.14
N HIS A 102 15.71 29.93 1.76
CA HIS A 102 16.69 28.95 1.33
C HIS A 102 16.38 28.38 -0.07
N TYR A 103 15.10 28.17 -0.39
CA TYR A 103 14.65 27.74 -1.71
C TYR A 103 15.04 28.76 -2.79
N GLU A 104 14.81 30.05 -2.56
CA GLU A 104 15.22 31.13 -3.48
C GLU A 104 16.74 31.15 -3.70
N ASP A 105 17.53 30.95 -2.63
CA ASP A 105 18.99 30.88 -2.73
C ASP A 105 19.47 29.67 -3.56
N LEU A 106 18.82 28.51 -3.41
CA LEU A 106 19.10 27.32 -4.22
C LEU A 106 18.69 27.51 -5.67
N LEU A 107 17.54 28.15 -5.91
CA LEU A 107 17.04 28.45 -7.24
C LEU A 107 17.99 29.40 -7.98
N LEU A 108 18.50 30.43 -7.30
CA LEU A 108 19.52 31.32 -7.84
C LEU A 108 20.79 30.56 -8.22
N GLN A 109 21.29 29.69 -7.34
CA GLN A 109 22.48 28.87 -7.62
C GLN A 109 22.27 27.91 -8.79
N PHE A 110 21.07 27.32 -8.90
CA PHE A 110 20.70 26.46 -10.00
C PHE A 110 20.67 27.24 -11.33
N ASN A 111 20.06 28.43 -11.33
CA ASN A 111 19.97 29.31 -12.50
C ASN A 111 21.33 29.86 -12.95
N GLN A 112 22.32 29.90 -12.06
CA GLN A 112 23.70 30.25 -12.40
C GLN A 112 24.45 29.12 -13.14
N LEU A 113 23.93 27.89 -13.15
CA LEU A 113 24.55 26.79 -13.88
C LEU A 113 24.37 26.97 -15.39
N PRO A 114 25.40 26.63 -16.20
CA PRO A 114 25.27 26.68 -17.65
C PRO A 114 24.25 25.65 -18.14
N VAL A 115 23.42 26.05 -19.12
CA VAL A 115 22.35 25.23 -19.71
C VAL A 115 22.86 23.85 -20.16
N ARG A 116 24.05 23.82 -20.77
CA ARG A 116 24.75 22.61 -21.18
C ARG A 116 26.08 22.53 -20.45
N SER A 117 26.32 21.40 -19.80
CA SER A 117 27.60 21.09 -19.17
C SER A 117 27.95 19.61 -19.35
N ASP A 118 29.08 19.35 -20.01
CA ASP A 118 29.48 17.99 -20.38
C ASP A 118 30.37 17.32 -19.32
N SER A 119 30.93 18.10 -18.39
CA SER A 119 31.75 17.61 -17.29
C SER A 119 30.92 16.86 -16.24
N LEU A 120 31.40 15.71 -15.79
CA LEU A 120 30.76 14.90 -14.74
C LEU A 120 30.51 15.71 -13.45
N LYS A 121 31.48 16.54 -13.05
CA LYS A 121 31.37 17.38 -11.85
C LYS A 121 30.20 18.37 -11.94
N ALA A 122 30.00 18.96 -13.12
CA ALA A 122 28.91 19.91 -13.34
C ALA A 122 27.54 19.20 -13.34
N LYS A 123 27.46 18.00 -13.94
CA LYS A 123 26.25 17.15 -13.90
C LYS A 123 25.90 16.72 -12.47
N GLN A 124 26.89 16.33 -11.68
CA GLN A 124 26.70 15.98 -10.27
C GLN A 124 26.21 17.16 -9.45
N LYS A 125 26.85 18.34 -9.59
CA LYS A 125 26.40 19.57 -8.91
C LYS A 125 24.97 19.94 -9.26
N ARG A 126 24.59 19.81 -10.54
CA ARG A 126 23.21 20.05 -10.99
C ARG A 126 22.22 19.10 -10.33
N ALA A 127 22.50 17.80 -10.38
CA ALA A 127 21.64 16.78 -9.76
C ALA A 127 21.51 16.95 -8.23
N GLU A 128 22.59 17.41 -7.58
CA GLU A 128 22.57 17.73 -6.15
C GLU A 128 21.64 18.91 -5.84
N LEU A 129 21.73 20.00 -6.60
CA LEU A 129 20.83 21.16 -6.44
C LEU A 129 19.37 20.80 -6.72
N GLU A 130 19.10 19.99 -7.77
CA GLU A 130 17.74 19.50 -8.08
C GLU A 130 17.17 18.68 -6.90
N LYS A 131 17.96 17.78 -6.32
CA LYS A 131 17.55 17.00 -5.15
C LYS A 131 17.29 17.87 -3.92
N GLN A 132 18.13 18.89 -3.71
CA GLN A 132 17.94 19.82 -2.59
C GLN A 132 16.66 20.66 -2.77
N LEU A 133 16.40 21.15 -3.99
CA LEU A 133 15.17 21.86 -4.33
C LEU A 133 13.93 20.98 -4.09
N GLU A 134 13.94 19.73 -4.55
CA GLU A 134 12.84 18.78 -4.34
C GLU A 134 12.58 18.53 -2.84
N ASN A 135 13.63 18.35 -2.05
CA ASN A 135 13.52 18.18 -0.60
C ASN A 135 12.92 19.42 0.09
N MET A 136 13.30 20.62 -0.35
CA MET A 136 12.76 21.88 0.17
C MET A 136 11.28 22.04 -0.19
N GLU A 137 10.89 21.72 -1.42
CA GLU A 137 9.48 21.76 -1.83
C GLU A 137 8.61 20.80 -1.02
N ASN A 138 9.09 19.57 -0.79
CA ASN A 138 8.38 18.60 0.03
C ASN A 138 8.25 19.07 1.49
N SER A 139 9.30 19.68 2.04
CA SER A 139 9.27 20.26 3.39
C SER A 139 8.32 21.46 3.47
N MET A 140 8.36 22.36 2.49
CA MET A 140 7.43 23.49 2.41
C MET A 140 5.98 23.03 2.29
N LYS A 141 5.70 22.01 1.47
CA LYS A 141 4.36 21.39 1.38
C LYS A 141 3.89 20.84 2.74
N LEU A 142 4.78 20.23 3.51
CA LEU A 142 4.49 19.75 4.86
C LEU A 142 4.10 20.92 5.80
N PHE A 143 4.90 21.99 5.85
CA PHE A 143 4.64 23.16 6.71
C PHE A 143 3.53 24.09 6.20
N SER A 144 3.14 23.98 4.93
CA SER A 144 1.99 24.70 4.37
C SER A 144 0.66 24.19 4.91
N ARG A 145 0.64 22.99 5.51
CA ARG A 145 -0.58 22.42 6.14
C ARG A 145 -0.90 23.18 7.42
N GLN A 146 -2.18 23.39 7.70
CA GLN A 146 -2.62 24.18 8.87
C GLN A 146 -2.30 23.50 10.22
N LYS A 147 -2.37 22.17 10.30
CA LYS A 147 -2.09 21.40 11.52
C LYS A 147 -0.94 20.43 11.27
N LEU A 148 0.13 20.56 12.03
CA LEU A 148 1.33 19.74 11.91
C LEU A 148 1.71 19.20 13.28
N TYR A 149 1.84 17.88 13.41
CA TYR A 149 2.20 17.23 14.67
C TYR A 149 3.65 16.75 14.59
N ILE A 150 4.44 17.05 15.62
CA ILE A 150 5.84 16.66 15.73
C ILE A 150 5.96 15.63 16.84
N LYS A 151 6.80 14.62 16.62
CA LYS A 151 7.15 13.64 17.64
C LYS A 151 8.18 14.23 18.61
N LEU A 152 7.90 14.15 19.91
CA LEU A 152 8.87 14.44 20.99
C LEU A 152 9.88 13.29 21.16
#